data_AF-A0A1H5YWU6-F1
#
_entry.id   AF-A0A1H5YWU6-F1
#
_cell.length_a   1.000
_cell.length_b   1.000
_cell.length_c   1.000
_cell.angle_alpha   90.00
_cell.angle_beta   90.00
_cell.angle_gamma   90.00
#
_symmetry.space_group_name_H-M   'P 1'
#
loop_
_entity.id
_entity.type
_entity.pdbx_description
1 polymer ?
#
loop_
_entity_poly.entity_id
_entity_poly.type
_entity_poly.pdbx_seq_one_letter_code
_entity_poly.pdbx_strand_id
1 'polypeptide(L)'
;MRTEEHLTNPSLIHERSGRRMEPFYWILTFEALTLLLLLALALATGPVYLAVTFRHFWAYLSLLLIAPGLWLIRFSILTLKAYVWKNRHLDRYSLYKDEIRYLHYEYGEKEEGSVRLDEADRVYIAYYVAQYHYAYKKTRWFESQSVFHLLPMLYVRYRRDARERILKVPFYELPDMKKWLKHLKQRGAVEIWVTDLLLERKTEAEQLSALREPLDTAPFDIERKGFKKRLDNLLYELGRKRGERERAGQEAAAVSPGGSEAPRSASTRLQPQRPFYRGGAAVRENGSGQGPGRESSRKPRMSTVVIFALLFAALYVLTGFVVDGRVSQDNMWICIGCFLAAAASYFVMADRLTFWHAGRFMITAFIGWVLIGAVMPLTDTGAGGEFYSTAIGATILLPLTIWLPFGMVWWLRRQFGLNEEEEAPL
;
A
#
# COMPACT_ATOMS: atom_id res chain seq x y z
N MET A 1 -13.77 -41.21 -1.22
CA MET A 1 -14.93 -41.69 -0.44
C MET A 1 -15.54 -40.48 0.26
N ARG A 2 -16.55 -39.86 -0.34
CA ARG A 2 -17.41 -38.86 0.30
C ARG A 2 -18.65 -39.60 0.75
N THR A 3 -18.80 -39.79 2.05
CA THR A 3 -20.04 -40.25 2.64
C THR A 3 -21.04 -39.12 2.45
N GLU A 4 -21.95 -39.30 1.51
CA GLU A 4 -23.20 -38.54 1.42
C GLU A 4 -24.04 -38.88 2.65
N GLU A 5 -23.69 -38.30 3.80
CA GLU A 5 -24.65 -38.21 4.90
C GLU A 5 -25.73 -37.23 4.47
N HIS A 6 -26.85 -37.82 4.07
CA HIS A 6 -28.13 -37.18 3.91
C HIS A 6 -28.39 -36.19 5.06
N LEU A 7 -28.23 -34.93 4.69
CA LEU A 7 -28.89 -33.74 5.20
C LEU A 7 -30.29 -34.04 5.77
N THR A 8 -30.39 -34.40 7.05
CA THR A 8 -31.36 -33.70 7.89
C THR A 8 -30.93 -32.24 7.83
N ASN A 9 -31.50 -31.50 6.88
CA ASN A 9 -31.22 -30.09 6.64
C ASN A 9 -31.36 -29.39 8.00
N PRO A 10 -30.26 -29.12 8.73
CA PRO A 10 -30.38 -28.36 9.96
C PRO A 10 -30.92 -27.02 9.45
N SER A 11 -32.04 -26.56 9.99
CA SER A 11 -32.76 -25.43 9.38
C SER A 11 -31.82 -24.22 9.30
N LEU A 12 -31.30 -23.94 8.11
CA LEU A 12 -30.36 -22.86 7.83
C LEU A 12 -31.07 -21.55 8.18
N ILE A 13 -30.46 -20.78 9.06
CA ILE A 13 -31.07 -19.55 9.58
C ILE A 13 -30.61 -18.37 8.75
N HIS A 14 -29.29 -18.30 8.53
CA HIS A 14 -28.70 -17.25 7.73
C HIS A 14 -27.41 -17.74 7.09
N GLU A 15 -27.18 -17.29 5.87
CA GLU A 15 -25.95 -17.54 5.16
C GLU A 15 -25.30 -16.22 4.77
N ARG A 16 -24.02 -16.09 5.06
CA ARG A 16 -23.17 -14.99 4.64
C ARG A 16 -22.13 -15.54 3.67
N SER A 17 -22.15 -15.05 2.44
CA SER A 17 -21.08 -15.28 1.46
C SER A 17 -20.26 -14.00 1.28
N GLY A 18 -18.98 -14.15 0.99
CA GLY A 18 -18.14 -13.11 0.42
C GLY A 18 -18.79 -12.54 -0.84
N ARG A 19 -18.57 -11.25 -1.10
CA ARG A 19 -19.09 -10.58 -2.30
C ARG A 19 -18.10 -10.76 -3.45
N ARG A 20 -18.63 -10.97 -4.65
CA ARG A 20 -17.84 -10.82 -5.88
C ARG A 20 -17.55 -9.35 -6.10
N MET A 21 -16.45 -9.08 -6.80
CA MET A 21 -16.18 -7.75 -7.32
C MET A 21 -17.33 -7.36 -8.26
N GLU A 22 -17.78 -6.12 -8.16
CA GLU A 22 -18.82 -5.60 -9.04
C GLU A 22 -18.34 -5.68 -10.50
N PRO A 23 -19.23 -6.00 -11.46
CA PRO A 23 -18.85 -6.22 -12.86
C PRO A 23 -18.04 -5.06 -13.46
N PHE A 24 -18.37 -3.81 -13.10
CA PHE A 24 -17.65 -2.63 -13.57
C PHE A 24 -16.18 -2.65 -13.16
N TYR A 25 -15.88 -2.81 -11.86
CA TYR A 25 -14.50 -2.86 -11.37
C TYR A 25 -13.77 -4.10 -11.86
N TRP A 26 -14.47 -5.22 -12.03
CA TRP A 26 -13.90 -6.43 -12.60
C TRP A 26 -13.46 -6.23 -14.06
N ILE A 27 -14.31 -5.64 -14.89
CA ILE A 27 -14.00 -5.30 -16.28
C ILE A 27 -12.84 -4.30 -16.32
N LEU A 28 -12.89 -3.24 -15.52
CA LEU A 28 -11.82 -2.23 -15.47
C LEU A 28 -10.48 -2.83 -15.06
N THR A 29 -10.46 -3.70 -14.05
CA THR A 29 -9.25 -4.40 -13.60
C THR A 29 -8.70 -5.29 -14.72
N PHE A 30 -9.57 -6.02 -15.42
CA PHE A 30 -9.18 -6.88 -16.54
C PHE A 30 -8.64 -6.07 -17.72
N GLU A 31 -9.29 -4.96 -18.07
CA GLU A 31 -8.85 -4.05 -19.12
C GLU A 31 -7.49 -3.42 -18.80
N ALA A 32 -7.31 -2.89 -17.59
CA ALA A 32 -6.05 -2.33 -17.13
C ALA A 32 -4.90 -3.35 -17.18
N LEU A 33 -5.13 -4.58 -16.72
CA LEU A 33 -4.13 -5.65 -16.78
C LEU A 33 -3.86 -6.11 -18.21
N THR A 34 -4.85 -6.07 -19.10
CA THR A 34 -4.67 -6.39 -20.53
C THR A 34 -3.83 -5.32 -21.22
N LEU A 35 -4.10 -4.03 -20.98
CA LEU A 35 -3.29 -2.93 -21.50
C LEU A 35 -1.85 -3.00 -20.97
N LEU A 36 -1.68 -3.30 -19.67
CA LEU A 36 -0.36 -3.49 -19.08
C LEU A 36 0.38 -4.67 -19.71
N LEU A 37 -0.31 -5.78 -20.00
CA LEU A 37 0.26 -6.94 -20.67
C LEU A 37 0.67 -6.62 -22.12
N LEU A 38 -0.13 -5.86 -22.86
CA LEU A 38 0.20 -5.41 -24.22
C LEU A 38 1.43 -4.49 -24.20
N LEU A 39 1.50 -3.55 -23.26
CA LEU A 39 2.66 -2.69 -23.07
C LEU A 39 3.91 -3.51 -22.73
N ALA A 40 3.78 -4.50 -21.84
CA ALA A 40 4.86 -5.39 -21.46
C ALA A 40 5.36 -6.22 -22.65
N LEU A 41 4.45 -6.71 -23.49
CA LEU A 41 4.78 -7.45 -24.71
C LEU A 41 5.47 -6.57 -25.75
N ALA A 42 5.02 -5.33 -25.91
CA ALA A 42 5.68 -4.35 -26.78
C ALA A 42 7.08 -4.01 -26.26
N LEU A 43 7.27 -3.90 -24.94
CA LEU A 43 8.57 -3.64 -24.32
C LEU A 43 9.52 -4.85 -24.45
N ALA A 44 8.99 -6.07 -24.48
CA ALA A 44 9.77 -7.29 -24.66
C ALA A 44 10.12 -7.56 -26.14
N THR A 45 9.19 -7.33 -27.07
CA THR A 45 9.38 -7.68 -28.49
C THR A 45 9.84 -6.50 -29.35
N GLY A 46 9.46 -5.28 -29.00
CA GLY A 46 9.81 -4.04 -29.71
C GLY A 46 11.31 -3.83 -29.88
N PRO A 47 12.14 -3.97 -28.82
CA PRO A 47 13.58 -3.85 -28.94
C PRO A 47 14.21 -4.82 -29.94
N VAL A 48 13.71 -6.07 -30.00
CA VAL A 48 14.18 -7.08 -30.94
C VAL A 48 13.88 -6.65 -32.37
N TYR A 49 12.64 -6.19 -32.62
CA TYR A 49 12.23 -5.65 -33.91
C TYR A 49 13.09 -4.45 -34.34
N LEU A 50 13.34 -3.50 -33.41
CA LEU A 50 14.16 -2.33 -33.67
C LEU A 50 15.61 -2.71 -34.00
N ALA A 51 16.20 -3.65 -33.25
CA ALA A 51 17.57 -4.11 -33.47
C ALA A 51 17.74 -4.78 -34.83
N VAL A 52 16.78 -5.60 -35.26
CA VAL A 52 16.81 -6.27 -36.56
C VAL A 52 16.64 -5.28 -37.72
N THR A 53 15.73 -4.30 -37.55
CA THR A 53 15.35 -3.36 -38.63
C THR A 53 16.38 -2.27 -38.83
N PHE A 54 16.81 -1.59 -37.77
CA PHE A 54 17.60 -0.36 -37.89
C PHE A 54 19.11 -0.57 -37.71
N ARG A 55 19.54 -1.68 -37.09
CA ARG A 55 20.96 -2.11 -36.94
C ARG A 55 21.95 -1.05 -36.42
N HIS A 56 21.49 0.00 -35.76
CA HIS A 56 22.35 1.02 -35.15
C HIS A 56 22.47 0.83 -33.64
N PHE A 57 23.52 1.41 -33.04
CA PHE A 57 23.84 1.25 -31.61
C PHE A 57 22.65 1.45 -30.66
N TRP A 58 21.83 2.49 -30.88
CA TRP A 58 20.65 2.76 -30.04
C TRP A 58 19.59 1.65 -30.06
N ALA A 59 19.46 0.92 -31.16
CA ALA A 59 18.52 -0.18 -31.28
C ALA A 59 19.00 -1.38 -30.45
N TYR A 60 20.31 -1.66 -30.45
CA TYR A 60 20.90 -2.66 -29.56
C TYR A 60 20.82 -2.26 -28.08
N LEU A 61 21.01 -0.98 -27.75
CA LEU A 61 20.84 -0.50 -26.38
C LEU A 61 19.42 -0.70 -25.86
N SER A 62 18.40 -0.59 -26.73
CA SER A 62 17.02 -0.85 -26.36
C SER A 62 16.75 -2.30 -25.93
N LEU A 63 17.62 -3.27 -26.29
CA LEU A 63 17.48 -4.68 -25.88
C LEU A 63 17.52 -4.85 -24.35
N LEU A 64 18.09 -3.88 -23.61
CA LEU A 64 18.03 -3.87 -22.15
C LEU A 64 16.59 -3.77 -21.61
N LEU A 65 15.64 -3.26 -22.39
CA LEU A 65 14.22 -3.18 -22.04
C LEU A 65 13.49 -4.53 -22.11
N ILE A 66 14.11 -5.56 -22.68
CA ILE A 66 13.51 -6.90 -22.73
C ILE A 66 13.31 -7.46 -21.31
N ALA A 67 14.29 -7.29 -20.43
CA ALA A 67 14.21 -7.77 -19.05
C ALA A 67 13.01 -7.18 -18.27
N PRO A 68 12.81 -5.84 -18.20
CA PRO A 68 11.62 -5.28 -17.57
C PRO A 68 10.33 -5.64 -18.31
N GLY A 69 10.35 -5.80 -19.64
CA GLY A 69 9.20 -6.29 -20.41
C GLY A 69 8.75 -7.69 -19.98
N LEU A 70 9.68 -8.65 -19.92
CA LEU A 70 9.42 -10.02 -19.45
C LEU A 70 8.96 -10.05 -17.98
N TRP A 71 9.56 -9.22 -17.13
CA TRP A 71 9.14 -9.08 -15.74
C TRP A 71 7.70 -8.58 -15.63
N LEU A 72 7.33 -7.54 -16.40
CA LEU A 72 5.96 -7.01 -16.43
C LEU A 72 4.95 -8.04 -16.95
N ILE A 73 5.30 -8.85 -17.95
CA ILE A 73 4.44 -9.96 -18.42
C ILE A 73 4.15 -10.92 -17.26
N ARG A 74 5.20 -11.38 -16.58
CA ARG A 74 5.07 -12.29 -15.43
C ARG A 74 4.22 -11.67 -14.32
N PHE A 75 4.48 -10.41 -13.97
CA PHE A 75 3.73 -9.67 -12.97
C PHE A 75 2.24 -9.60 -13.32
N SER A 76 1.90 -9.17 -14.54
CA SER A 76 0.51 -9.05 -15.00
C SER A 76 -0.24 -10.39 -14.92
N ILE A 77 0.40 -11.49 -15.34
CA ILE A 77 -0.21 -12.83 -15.30
C ILE A 77 -0.45 -13.30 -13.86
N LEU A 78 0.54 -13.15 -12.97
CA LEU A 78 0.41 -13.56 -11.57
C LEU A 78 -0.66 -12.75 -10.85
N THR A 79 -0.67 -11.43 -11.08
CA THR A 79 -1.67 -10.52 -10.53
C THR A 79 -3.08 -10.85 -11.02
N LEU A 80 -3.25 -11.09 -12.34
CA LEU A 80 -4.53 -11.50 -12.90
C LEU A 80 -5.01 -12.83 -12.30
N LYS A 81 -4.12 -13.82 -12.16
CA LYS A 81 -4.44 -15.11 -11.53
C LYS A 81 -4.91 -14.93 -10.09
N ALA A 82 -4.25 -14.06 -9.31
CA ALA A 82 -4.65 -13.76 -7.94
C ALA A 82 -6.04 -13.11 -7.87
N TYR A 83 -6.32 -12.13 -8.74
CA TYR A 83 -7.64 -11.49 -8.81
C TYR A 83 -8.74 -12.46 -9.22
N VAL A 84 -8.49 -13.32 -10.22
CA VAL A 84 -9.44 -14.37 -10.64
C VAL A 84 -9.70 -15.35 -9.50
N TRP A 85 -8.64 -15.77 -8.80
CA TRP A 85 -8.76 -16.69 -7.67
C TRP A 85 -9.62 -16.06 -6.56
N LYS A 86 -9.32 -14.83 -6.14
CA LYS A 86 -10.05 -14.10 -5.09
C LYS A 86 -11.53 -13.87 -5.44
N ASN A 87 -11.84 -13.64 -6.73
CA ASN A 87 -13.23 -13.43 -7.17
C ASN A 87 -14.03 -14.74 -7.29
N ARG A 88 -13.36 -15.88 -7.45
CA ARG A 88 -13.98 -17.22 -7.55
C ARG A 88 -14.12 -17.92 -6.20
N HIS A 89 -13.14 -17.80 -5.32
CA HIS A 89 -13.08 -18.49 -4.04
C HIS A 89 -13.53 -17.52 -2.94
N LEU A 90 -14.84 -17.47 -2.73
CA LEU A 90 -15.46 -16.59 -1.75
C LEU A 90 -15.66 -17.35 -0.44
N ASP A 91 -15.32 -16.71 0.67
CA ASP A 91 -15.62 -17.27 1.98
C ASP A 91 -17.13 -17.42 2.17
N ARG A 92 -17.54 -18.47 2.87
CA ARG A 92 -18.94 -18.76 3.18
C ARG A 92 -19.09 -19.12 4.64
N TYR A 93 -20.04 -18.49 5.30
CA TYR A 93 -20.35 -18.69 6.70
C TYR A 93 -21.85 -18.92 6.84
N SER A 94 -22.24 -20.08 7.33
CA SER A 94 -23.63 -20.49 7.44
C SER A 94 -23.97 -20.72 8.91
N LEU A 95 -24.97 -19.99 9.40
CA LEU A 95 -25.51 -20.13 10.74
C LEU A 95 -26.69 -21.10 10.70
N TYR A 96 -26.52 -22.23 11.38
CA TYR A 96 -27.56 -23.22 11.65
C TYR A 96 -28.05 -23.05 13.09
N LYS A 97 -29.07 -23.85 13.47
CA LYS A 97 -29.63 -23.85 14.82
C LYS A 97 -28.61 -24.17 15.93
N ASP A 98 -27.70 -25.09 15.64
CA ASP A 98 -26.80 -25.66 16.66
C ASP A 98 -25.32 -25.48 16.33
N GLU A 99 -24.98 -24.99 15.13
CA GLU A 99 -23.60 -24.79 14.72
C GLU A 99 -23.44 -23.65 13.70
N ILE A 100 -22.23 -23.13 13.63
CA ILE A 100 -21.76 -22.26 12.55
C ILE A 100 -20.85 -23.09 11.66
N ARG A 101 -21.23 -23.28 10.39
CA ARG A 101 -20.33 -23.86 9.38
C ARG A 101 -19.60 -22.75 8.67
N TYR A 102 -18.32 -22.97 8.42
CA TYR A 102 -17.49 -22.02 7.69
C TYR A 102 -16.68 -22.73 6.62
N LEU A 103 -16.48 -22.00 5.54
CA LEU A 103 -15.61 -22.32 4.44
C LEU A 103 -14.80 -21.06 4.17
N HIS A 104 -13.52 -21.10 4.52
CA HIS A 104 -12.58 -20.00 4.41
C HIS A 104 -11.48 -20.34 3.41
N TYR A 105 -11.09 -19.36 2.61
CA TYR A 105 -9.99 -19.48 1.66
C TYR A 105 -8.86 -18.53 2.02
N GLU A 106 -7.72 -19.08 2.41
CA GLU A 106 -6.50 -18.32 2.73
C GLU A 106 -5.36 -18.72 1.80
N TYR A 107 -4.88 -17.79 0.96
CA TYR A 107 -3.73 -17.98 0.05
C TYR A 107 -3.69 -19.28 -0.78
N GLY A 108 -4.84 -19.79 -1.21
CA GLY A 108 -4.93 -21.03 -1.99
C GLY A 108 -5.22 -22.27 -1.15
N GLU A 109 -5.15 -22.16 0.18
CA GLU A 109 -5.62 -23.17 1.10
C GLU A 109 -7.12 -22.99 1.36
N LYS A 110 -7.80 -24.13 1.53
CA LYS A 110 -9.22 -24.20 1.84
C LYS A 110 -9.35 -24.75 3.25
N GLU A 111 -9.79 -23.90 4.18
CA GLU A 111 -10.16 -24.32 5.52
C GLU A 111 -11.68 -24.49 5.59
N GLU A 112 -12.14 -25.67 5.97
CA GLU A 112 -13.55 -25.98 6.14
C GLU A 112 -13.77 -26.58 7.52
N GLY A 113 -14.80 -26.11 8.21
CA GLY A 113 -15.13 -26.63 9.53
C GLY A 113 -16.51 -26.20 9.99
N SER A 114 -16.88 -26.71 11.15
CA SER A 114 -18.03 -26.21 11.90
C SER A 114 -17.62 -25.88 13.32
N VAL A 115 -18.38 -25.02 13.98
CA VAL A 115 -18.26 -24.67 15.40
C VAL A 115 -19.64 -24.88 16.01
N ARG A 116 -19.76 -25.84 16.92
CA ARG A 116 -21.04 -26.04 17.58
C ARG A 116 -21.27 -24.88 18.56
N LEU A 117 -22.52 -24.41 18.65
CA LEU A 117 -22.87 -23.24 19.46
C LEU A 117 -22.79 -23.53 20.97
N ASP A 118 -22.75 -24.80 21.39
CA ASP A 118 -22.49 -25.22 22.77
C ASP A 118 -21.00 -25.22 23.13
N GLU A 119 -20.10 -25.26 22.13
CA GLU A 119 -18.66 -25.09 22.31
C GLU A 119 -18.24 -23.62 22.39
N ALA A 120 -19.15 -22.70 22.05
CA ALA A 120 -18.90 -21.27 21.99
C ALA A 120 -19.09 -20.61 23.37
N ASP A 121 -18.01 -20.06 23.93
CA ASP A 121 -18.07 -19.40 25.24
C ASP A 121 -18.62 -17.98 25.13
N ARG A 122 -18.09 -17.22 24.16
CA ARG A 122 -18.32 -15.78 24.01
C ARG A 122 -18.26 -15.33 22.56
N VAL A 123 -19.07 -14.34 22.24
CA VAL A 123 -19.05 -13.66 20.94
C VAL A 123 -18.67 -12.20 21.15
N TYR A 124 -17.67 -11.74 20.42
CA TYR A 124 -17.21 -10.37 20.43
C TYR A 124 -17.56 -9.68 19.11
N ILE A 125 -18.11 -8.48 19.20
CA ILE A 125 -18.35 -7.59 18.08
C ILE A 125 -17.17 -6.63 18.00
N ALA A 126 -16.52 -6.56 16.84
CA ALA A 126 -15.50 -5.54 16.57
C ALA A 126 -15.65 -4.98 15.15
N TYR A 127 -14.73 -4.09 14.78
CA TYR A 127 -14.56 -3.64 13.41
C TYR A 127 -13.24 -4.15 12.84
N TYR A 128 -13.19 -4.28 11.51
CA TYR A 128 -11.98 -4.54 10.75
C TYR A 128 -11.85 -3.52 9.61
N VAL A 129 -10.62 -3.35 9.10
CA VAL A 129 -10.32 -2.35 8.06
C VAL A 129 -10.37 -3.04 6.71
N ALA A 130 -11.49 -2.89 6.01
CA ALA A 130 -11.65 -3.41 4.67
C ALA A 130 -11.09 -2.43 3.63
N GLN A 131 -9.98 -2.81 3.01
CA GLN A 131 -9.37 -2.07 1.90
C GLN A 131 -10.13 -2.35 0.59
N TYR A 132 -10.33 -1.31 -0.22
CA TYR A 132 -10.97 -1.40 -1.54
C TYR A 132 -12.39 -2.01 -1.51
N HIS A 133 -13.09 -1.89 -0.37
CA HIS A 133 -14.45 -2.43 -0.22
C HIS A 133 -15.43 -1.85 -1.25
N TYR A 134 -15.18 -0.63 -1.74
CA TYR A 134 -15.97 -0.01 -2.80
C TYR A 134 -16.06 -0.86 -4.07
N ALA A 135 -15.05 -1.70 -4.36
CA ALA A 135 -15.07 -2.59 -5.52
C ALA A 135 -16.07 -3.76 -5.39
N TYR A 136 -16.59 -3.99 -4.17
CA TYR A 136 -17.46 -5.11 -3.81
C TYR A 136 -18.86 -4.65 -3.35
N LYS A 137 -19.16 -3.36 -3.49
CA LYS A 137 -20.45 -2.77 -3.18
C LYS A 137 -20.94 -2.04 -4.42
N LYS A 138 -22.25 -2.06 -4.67
CA LYS A 138 -22.86 -1.21 -5.69
C LYS A 138 -22.57 0.26 -5.39
N THR A 139 -21.76 0.89 -6.23
CA THR A 139 -21.43 2.32 -6.17
C THR A 139 -22.15 3.06 -7.29
N ARG A 140 -22.50 4.33 -7.05
CA ARG A 140 -22.97 5.23 -8.11
C ARG A 140 -21.76 5.92 -8.74
N TRP A 141 -21.83 6.23 -10.04
CA TRP A 141 -20.72 6.81 -10.81
C TRP A 141 -20.08 8.09 -10.22
N PHE A 142 -20.82 8.86 -9.42
CA PHE A 142 -20.35 10.13 -8.83
C PHE A 142 -20.25 10.10 -7.31
N GLU A 143 -20.34 8.91 -6.70
CA GLU A 143 -20.23 8.78 -5.24
C GLU A 143 -18.76 8.67 -4.85
N SER A 144 -18.26 9.63 -4.07
CA SER A 144 -16.92 9.56 -3.49
C SER A 144 -16.82 8.30 -2.61
N GLN A 145 -15.85 7.44 -2.91
CA GLN A 145 -15.62 6.20 -2.19
C GLN A 145 -14.36 6.33 -1.37
N SER A 146 -14.44 6.02 -0.07
CA SER A 146 -13.24 5.89 0.75
C SER A 146 -12.47 4.62 0.37
N VAL A 147 -11.15 4.71 0.33
CA VAL A 147 -10.29 3.53 0.11
C VAL A 147 -10.43 2.54 1.25
N PHE A 148 -10.60 3.05 2.47
CA PHE A 148 -10.78 2.28 3.69
C PHE A 148 -12.21 2.36 4.19
N HIS A 149 -12.75 1.21 4.59
CA HIS A 149 -14.04 1.12 5.26
C HIS A 149 -13.88 0.32 6.55
N LEU A 150 -14.47 0.82 7.64
CA LEU A 150 -14.63 0.04 8.86
C LEU A 150 -15.87 -0.81 8.73
N LEU A 151 -15.68 -2.13 8.70
CA LEU A 151 -16.75 -3.11 8.52
C LEU A 151 -16.87 -4.01 9.76
N PRO A 152 -18.09 -4.42 10.14
CA PRO A 152 -18.30 -5.21 11.34
C PRO A 152 -17.70 -6.62 11.19
N MET A 153 -17.15 -7.15 12.28
CA MET A 153 -16.68 -8.53 12.37
C MET A 153 -17.15 -9.14 13.69
N LEU A 154 -17.58 -10.40 13.64
CA LEU A 154 -17.81 -11.20 14.83
C LEU A 154 -16.61 -12.12 15.08
N TYR A 155 -16.15 -12.16 16.31
CA TYR A 155 -15.20 -13.14 16.79
C TYR A 155 -15.94 -14.09 17.72
N VAL A 156 -16.05 -15.36 17.34
CA VAL A 156 -16.65 -16.40 18.17
C VAL A 156 -15.51 -17.15 18.83
N ARG A 157 -15.37 -17.00 20.15
CA ARG A 157 -14.41 -17.77 20.94
C ARG A 157 -15.05 -19.10 21.31
N TYR A 158 -14.39 -20.19 20.98
CA TYR A 158 -14.88 -21.54 21.22
C TYR A 158 -13.77 -22.46 21.69
N ARG A 159 -14.14 -23.59 22.30
CA ARG A 159 -13.19 -24.60 22.77
C ARG A 159 -13.36 -25.90 22.01
N ARG A 160 -12.28 -26.39 21.40
CA ARG A 160 -12.21 -27.68 20.71
C ARG A 160 -10.94 -28.42 21.12
N ASP A 161 -11.07 -29.70 21.46
CA ASP A 161 -9.93 -30.56 21.87
C ASP A 161 -9.09 -29.93 23.00
N ALA A 162 -9.77 -29.37 24.00
CA ALA A 162 -9.20 -28.60 25.10
C ALA A 162 -8.46 -27.30 24.74
N ARG A 163 -8.31 -26.96 23.46
CA ARG A 163 -7.70 -25.72 22.97
C ARG A 163 -8.76 -24.64 22.73
N GLU A 164 -8.46 -23.42 23.14
CA GLU A 164 -9.25 -22.25 22.76
C GLU A 164 -8.91 -21.84 21.34
N ARG A 165 -9.95 -21.52 20.57
CA ARG A 165 -9.83 -21.04 19.19
C ARG A 165 -10.77 -19.87 18.95
N ILE A 166 -10.52 -19.13 17.87
CA ILE A 166 -11.37 -18.01 17.45
C ILE A 166 -11.82 -18.21 16.01
N LEU A 167 -13.14 -18.17 15.80
CA LEU A 167 -13.72 -18.08 14.46
C LEU A 167 -14.01 -16.62 14.15
N LYS A 168 -13.44 -16.12 13.04
CA LYS A 168 -13.68 -14.76 12.52
C LYS A 168 -14.79 -14.80 11.49
N VAL A 169 -15.82 -13.98 11.67
CA VAL A 169 -16.94 -13.88 10.71
C VAL A 169 -17.07 -12.42 10.28
N PRO A 170 -16.55 -12.04 9.11
CA PRO A 170 -16.69 -10.68 8.60
C PRO A 170 -18.13 -10.42 8.13
N PHE A 171 -18.63 -9.20 8.33
CA PHE A 171 -19.92 -8.75 7.84
C PHE A 171 -19.76 -7.47 7.01
N TYR A 172 -20.55 -7.34 5.94
CA TYR A 172 -20.59 -6.12 5.13
C TYR A 172 -21.64 -5.13 5.63
N GLU A 173 -22.66 -5.64 6.34
CA GLU A 173 -23.83 -4.88 6.77
C GLU A 173 -24.21 -5.25 8.21
N LEU A 174 -24.41 -4.22 9.05
CA LEU A 174 -24.82 -4.39 10.44
C LEU A 174 -26.17 -5.14 10.61
N PRO A 175 -27.18 -4.96 9.74
CA PRO A 175 -28.42 -5.73 9.82
C PRO A 175 -28.23 -7.25 9.77
N ASP A 176 -27.29 -7.76 8.96
CA ASP A 176 -27.05 -9.20 8.84
C ASP A 176 -26.33 -9.75 10.08
N MET A 177 -25.34 -8.99 10.58
CA MET A 177 -24.71 -9.30 11.87
C MET A 177 -25.74 -9.31 13.01
N LYS A 178 -26.69 -8.36 13.02
CA LYS A 178 -27.76 -8.29 14.02
C LYS A 178 -28.67 -9.52 13.97
N LYS A 179 -28.94 -10.10 12.79
CA LYS A 179 -29.72 -11.35 12.67
C LYS A 179 -28.98 -12.51 13.33
N TRP A 180 -27.68 -12.64 13.08
CA TRP A 180 -26.82 -13.64 13.72
C TRP A 180 -26.82 -13.50 15.24
N LEU A 181 -26.51 -12.30 15.72
CA LEU A 181 -26.45 -11.98 17.14
C LEU A 181 -27.77 -12.27 17.86
N LYS A 182 -28.92 -11.94 17.24
CA LYS A 182 -30.24 -12.27 17.80
C LYS A 182 -30.43 -13.77 17.99
N HIS A 183 -30.04 -14.57 17.01
CA HIS A 183 -30.18 -16.01 17.10
C HIS A 183 -29.26 -16.60 18.18
N LEU A 184 -28.01 -16.14 18.25
CA LEU A 184 -27.06 -16.55 19.29
C LEU A 184 -27.58 -16.21 20.70
N LYS A 185 -28.17 -15.03 20.88
CA LYS A 185 -28.79 -14.62 22.16
C LYS A 185 -30.02 -15.46 22.52
N GLN A 186 -30.88 -15.78 21.55
CA GLN A 186 -32.09 -16.59 21.78
C GLN A 186 -31.80 -17.99 22.33
N ARG A 187 -30.65 -18.56 21.98
CA ARG A 187 -30.21 -19.85 22.52
C ARG A 187 -29.72 -19.75 23.97
N GLY A 188 -29.48 -18.54 24.48
CA GLY A 188 -29.06 -18.28 25.86
C GLY A 188 -27.65 -18.77 26.22
N ALA A 189 -26.93 -19.39 25.29
CA ALA A 189 -25.67 -20.07 25.56
C ALA A 189 -24.43 -19.16 25.49
N VAL A 190 -24.53 -17.98 24.86
CA VAL A 190 -23.34 -17.19 24.51
C VAL A 190 -23.47 -15.74 24.94
N GLU A 191 -22.52 -15.28 25.75
CA GLU A 191 -22.43 -13.86 26.12
C GLU A 191 -21.94 -13.03 24.94
N ILE A 192 -22.52 -11.84 24.78
CA ILE A 192 -22.22 -10.95 23.66
C ILE A 192 -21.51 -9.71 24.19
N TRP A 193 -20.30 -9.52 23.71
CA TRP A 193 -19.38 -8.46 24.10
C TRP A 193 -19.00 -7.64 22.88
N VAL A 194 -18.46 -6.45 23.12
CA VAL A 194 -17.91 -5.55 22.10
C VAL A 194 -16.49 -5.20 22.46
N THR A 195 -15.64 -5.04 21.45
CA THR A 195 -14.25 -4.59 21.58
C THR A 195 -13.90 -3.61 20.48
N ASP A 196 -13.13 -2.57 20.81
CA ASP A 196 -12.62 -1.57 19.85
C ASP A 196 -11.30 -1.99 19.20
N LEU A 197 -10.79 -3.16 19.55
CA LEU A 197 -9.52 -3.68 19.06
C LEU A 197 -9.60 -4.10 17.58
N LEU A 198 -8.64 -3.62 16.79
CA LEU A 198 -8.40 -4.10 15.43
C LEU A 198 -7.61 -5.41 15.47
N LEU A 199 -8.34 -6.52 15.60
CA LEU A 199 -7.77 -7.84 15.81
C LEU A 199 -7.38 -8.57 14.52
N GLU A 200 -7.89 -8.15 13.35
CA GLU A 200 -7.75 -8.87 12.07
C GLU A 200 -6.30 -9.23 11.72
N ARG A 201 -5.36 -8.30 11.96
CA ARG A 201 -3.94 -8.45 11.60
C ARG A 201 -3.10 -9.22 12.63
N LYS A 202 -3.69 -9.56 13.78
CA LYS A 202 -3.00 -10.26 14.88
C LYS A 202 -3.05 -11.77 14.70
N THR A 203 -2.07 -12.48 15.28
CA THR A 203 -2.10 -13.96 15.31
C THR A 203 -3.25 -14.47 16.18
N GLU A 204 -3.72 -15.71 15.99
CA GLU A 204 -4.82 -16.27 16.80
C GLU A 204 -4.51 -16.22 18.31
N ALA A 205 -3.26 -16.47 18.70
CA ALA A 205 -2.81 -16.39 20.09
C ALA A 205 -2.88 -14.96 20.65
N GLU A 206 -2.44 -13.96 19.88
CA GLU A 206 -2.55 -12.54 20.26
C GLU A 206 -4.01 -12.07 20.36
N GLN A 207 -4.87 -12.56 19.46
CA GLN A 207 -6.31 -12.29 19.49
C GLN A 207 -6.94 -12.87 20.75
N LEU A 208 -6.64 -14.13 21.08
CA LEU A 208 -7.11 -14.78 22.30
C LEU A 208 -6.63 -14.04 23.55
N SER A 209 -5.36 -13.65 23.59
CA SER A 209 -4.80 -12.88 24.71
C SER A 209 -5.53 -11.54 24.88
N ALA A 210 -5.71 -10.80 23.78
CA ALA A 210 -6.39 -9.51 23.79
C ALA A 210 -7.87 -9.61 24.23
N LEU A 211 -8.58 -10.68 23.82
CA LEU A 211 -9.98 -10.89 24.18
C LEU A 211 -10.20 -11.45 25.59
N ARG A 212 -9.15 -11.93 26.26
CA ARG A 212 -9.18 -12.33 27.67
C ARG A 212 -9.13 -11.13 28.60
N GLU A 213 -8.55 -10.01 28.16
CA GLU A 213 -8.43 -8.81 28.96
C GLU A 213 -9.79 -8.09 29.07
N PRO A 214 -10.37 -7.98 30.27
CA PRO A 214 -11.69 -7.35 30.45
C PRO A 214 -11.67 -5.83 30.23
N LEU A 215 -10.48 -5.25 30.12
CA LEU A 215 -10.26 -3.81 30.11
C LEU A 215 -10.68 -3.13 28.79
N ASP A 216 -10.61 -3.87 27.68
CA ASP A 216 -10.89 -3.39 26.31
C ASP A 216 -12.14 -4.08 25.72
N THR A 217 -12.98 -4.63 26.60
CA THR A 217 -14.22 -5.31 26.22
C THR A 217 -15.37 -4.85 27.12
N ALA A 218 -16.59 -4.81 26.57
CA ALA A 218 -17.78 -4.52 27.36
C ALA A 218 -18.99 -5.33 26.90
N PRO A 219 -19.90 -5.72 27.81
CA PRO A 219 -21.11 -6.47 27.47
C PRO A 219 -22.05 -5.62 26.61
N PHE A 220 -22.74 -6.26 25.66
CA PHE A 220 -23.59 -5.57 24.70
C PHE A 220 -24.98 -6.19 24.57
N ASP A 221 -26.01 -5.36 24.73
CA ASP A 221 -27.40 -5.76 24.59
C ASP A 221 -28.00 -5.40 23.23
N ILE A 222 -28.39 -6.44 22.48
CA ILE A 222 -28.93 -6.34 21.12
C ILE A 222 -30.36 -5.77 21.10
N GLU A 223 -31.16 -6.02 22.14
CA GLU A 223 -32.63 -5.83 22.08
C GLU A 223 -33.08 -4.38 22.20
N ARG A 224 -32.30 -3.54 22.89
CA ARG A 224 -32.62 -2.12 23.04
C ARG A 224 -32.74 -1.42 21.66
N LYS A 225 -33.51 -0.33 21.54
CA LYS A 225 -33.66 0.45 20.28
C LYS A 225 -32.40 1.24 19.90
N GLY A 226 -32.00 1.23 18.62
CA GLY A 226 -30.82 1.97 18.13
C GLY A 226 -29.50 1.19 18.16
N PHE A 227 -29.51 -0.06 17.65
CA PHE A 227 -28.34 -0.97 17.63
C PHE A 227 -27.04 -0.32 17.15
N LYS A 228 -27.04 0.30 15.96
CA LYS A 228 -25.85 0.94 15.37
C LYS A 228 -25.32 2.05 16.27
N LYS A 229 -26.16 3.03 16.63
CA LYS A 229 -25.77 4.17 17.46
C LYS A 229 -25.17 3.73 18.80
N ARG A 230 -25.72 2.68 19.43
CA ARG A 230 -25.14 2.14 20.67
C ARG A 230 -23.81 1.45 20.46
N LEU A 231 -23.69 0.64 19.42
CA LEU A 231 -22.43 -0.03 19.08
C LEU A 231 -21.34 1.01 18.86
N ASP A 232 -21.63 2.03 18.05
CA ASP A 232 -20.69 3.12 17.74
C ASP A 232 -20.32 3.92 19.01
N ASN A 233 -21.31 4.25 19.86
CA ASN A 233 -21.05 4.95 21.13
C ASN A 233 -20.16 4.13 22.08
N LEU A 234 -20.44 2.83 22.22
CA LEU A 234 -19.69 1.98 23.14
C LEU A 234 -18.26 1.76 22.64
N LEU A 235 -18.07 1.60 21.33
CA LEU A 235 -16.74 1.53 20.71
C LEU A 235 -15.97 2.84 20.88
N TYR A 236 -16.63 3.98 20.74
CA TYR A 236 -16.03 5.29 21.01
C TYR A 236 -15.60 5.42 22.48
N GLU A 237 -16.43 4.98 23.43
CA GLU A 237 -16.09 4.99 24.85
C GLU A 237 -14.91 4.08 25.20
N LEU A 238 -14.84 2.88 24.61
CA LEU A 238 -13.71 1.96 24.78
C LEU A 238 -12.41 2.59 24.23
N GLY A 239 -12.45 3.12 23.01
CA GLY A 239 -11.30 3.79 22.39
C GLY A 239 -10.83 5.01 23.18
N ARG A 240 -11.76 5.81 23.74
CA ARG A 240 -11.42 6.94 24.60
C ARG A 240 -10.72 6.49 25.88
N LYS A 241 -11.27 5.50 26.58
CA LYS A 241 -10.68 4.96 27.83
C LYS A 241 -9.30 4.37 27.59
N ARG A 242 -9.11 3.69 26.47
CA ARG A 242 -7.82 3.15 26.04
C ARG A 242 -6.80 4.26 25.82
N GLY A 243 -7.14 5.29 25.05
CA GLY A 243 -6.26 6.44 24.82
C GLY A 243 -5.90 7.20 26.11
N GLU A 244 -6.82 7.29 27.07
CA GLU A 244 -6.54 7.87 28.40
C GLU A 244 -5.53 7.03 29.19
N ARG A 245 -5.66 5.69 29.17
CA ARG A 245 -4.72 4.78 29.83
C ARG A 245 -3.33 4.80 29.19
N GLU A 246 -3.26 4.83 27.86
CA GLU A 246 -1.98 4.90 27.14
C GLU A 246 -1.23 6.19 27.47
N ARG A 247 -1.94 7.32 27.56
CA ARG A 247 -1.37 8.60 28.00
C ARG A 247 -0.92 8.56 29.45
N ALA A 248 -1.76 8.06 30.37
CA ALA A 248 -1.38 7.91 31.78
C ALA A 248 -0.17 6.98 31.96
N GLY A 249 -0.07 5.90 31.18
CA GLY A 249 1.08 5.01 31.18
C GLY A 249 2.36 5.68 30.67
N GLN A 250 2.27 6.51 29.63
CA GLN A 250 3.39 7.30 29.12
C GLN A 250 3.83 8.38 30.12
N GLU A 251 2.89 9.05 30.77
CA GLU A 251 3.18 10.04 31.83
C GLU A 251 3.83 9.38 33.05
N ALA A 252 3.32 8.23 33.50
CA ALA A 252 3.91 7.47 34.61
C ALA A 252 5.34 6.98 34.29
N ALA A 253 5.60 6.58 33.04
CA ALA A 253 6.93 6.22 32.57
C ALA A 253 7.87 7.43 32.48
N ALA A 254 7.36 8.61 32.14
CA ALA A 254 8.14 9.85 32.09
C ALA A 254 8.45 10.43 33.48
N VAL A 255 7.58 10.19 34.47
CA VAL A 255 7.68 10.71 35.85
C VAL A 255 8.45 9.77 36.79
N SER A 256 9.03 8.67 36.29
CA SER A 256 10.05 7.89 37.02
C SER A 256 11.50 8.25 36.63
N PRO A 257 12.04 9.45 36.94
CA PRO A 257 13.47 9.69 36.97
C PRO A 257 13.98 9.44 38.39
N GLY A 258 14.22 8.18 38.76
CA GLY A 258 14.85 7.91 40.06
C GLY A 258 14.86 6.45 40.49
N GLY A 259 16.00 5.80 40.27
CA GLY A 259 16.41 4.66 41.10
C GLY A 259 16.15 3.27 40.53
N SER A 260 16.94 2.87 39.53
CA SER A 260 17.44 1.49 39.47
C SER A 260 18.69 1.45 38.58
N GLU A 261 19.85 1.59 39.22
CA GLU A 261 21.08 1.03 38.70
C GLU A 261 20.94 -0.50 38.73
N ALA A 262 20.70 -1.11 37.59
CA ALA A 262 20.82 -2.55 37.38
C ALA A 262 21.67 -2.81 36.12
N PRO A 263 22.42 -3.92 36.08
CA PRO A 263 23.72 -3.98 35.45
C PRO A 263 23.64 -4.00 33.93
N ARG A 264 24.59 -3.30 33.31
CA ARG A 264 24.87 -3.27 31.88
C ARG A 264 25.18 -4.66 31.34
N SER A 265 24.16 -5.41 30.93
CA SER A 265 24.31 -6.51 29.98
C SER A 265 24.34 -5.94 28.56
N ALA A 266 25.40 -6.32 27.83
CA ALA A 266 25.80 -5.79 26.54
C ALA A 266 24.67 -5.76 25.50
N SER A 267 24.17 -4.56 25.20
CA SER A 267 23.52 -4.27 23.93
C SER A 267 24.57 -3.73 22.97
N THR A 268 24.85 -4.53 21.95
CA THR A 268 25.66 -4.18 20.78
C THR A 268 25.05 -2.96 20.10
N ARG A 269 25.53 -1.77 20.46
CA ARG A 269 25.32 -0.54 19.70
C ARG A 269 26.05 -0.67 18.36
N LEU A 270 25.29 -0.91 17.30
CA LEU A 270 25.76 -0.62 15.95
C LEU A 270 25.97 0.89 15.85
N GLN A 271 27.24 1.26 15.68
CA GLN A 271 27.70 2.63 15.51
C GLN A 271 27.15 3.24 14.21
N PRO A 272 26.81 4.54 14.19
CA PRO A 272 26.63 5.27 12.95
C PRO A 272 28.01 5.53 12.33
N GLN A 273 28.30 4.89 11.19
CA GLN A 273 29.46 5.22 10.36
C GLN A 273 29.33 6.66 9.86
N ARG A 274 30.32 7.49 10.19
CA ARG A 274 30.54 8.81 9.60
C ARG A 274 31.48 8.70 8.38
N PRO A 275 31.39 9.67 7.44
CA PRO A 275 31.95 9.56 6.11
C PRO A 275 33.47 9.74 6.08
N PHE A 276 34.09 9.01 5.15
CA PHE A 276 35.47 9.20 4.74
C PHE A 276 35.62 10.54 3.99
N TYR A 277 36.33 11.48 4.60
CA TYR A 277 37.01 12.57 3.91
C TYR A 277 38.52 12.35 4.07
N ARG A 278 39.23 12.15 2.95
CA ARG A 278 40.68 12.31 2.89
C ARG A 278 41.02 13.06 1.60
N GLY A 279 41.41 14.31 1.76
CA GLY A 279 41.93 15.14 0.68
C GLY A 279 43.41 14.85 0.40
N GLY A 280 43.77 15.04 -0.87
CA GLY A 280 44.92 15.81 -1.32
C GLY A 280 46.33 15.21 -1.20
N ALA A 281 46.96 14.97 -2.35
CA ALA A 281 48.26 15.57 -2.69
C ALA A 281 48.58 15.40 -4.19
N ALA A 282 49.30 16.38 -4.71
CA ALA A 282 49.60 16.65 -6.10
C ALA A 282 50.69 15.75 -6.72
N VAL A 283 50.65 15.58 -8.05
CA VAL A 283 51.85 15.44 -8.89
C VAL A 283 51.62 16.23 -10.19
N ARG A 284 52.74 16.78 -10.66
CA ARG A 284 52.96 17.95 -11.52
C ARG A 284 53.33 17.53 -12.95
N GLU A 285 52.99 18.40 -13.92
CA GLU A 285 53.68 18.73 -15.20
C GLU A 285 54.37 17.65 -16.05
N ASN A 286 53.91 17.48 -17.30
CA ASN A 286 54.53 18.02 -18.54
C ASN A 286 54.17 17.17 -19.77
N GLY A 287 53.88 17.82 -20.90
CA GLY A 287 53.74 17.14 -22.19
C GLY A 287 52.99 17.93 -23.25
N SER A 288 53.65 18.95 -23.79
CA SER A 288 53.29 19.70 -24.98
C SER A 288 53.05 18.83 -26.22
N GLY A 289 51.97 19.13 -26.96
CA GLY A 289 51.72 18.58 -28.30
C GLY A 289 50.51 19.23 -28.95
N GLN A 290 50.67 20.45 -29.48
CA GLN A 290 49.68 21.12 -30.31
C GLN A 290 49.61 20.44 -31.70
N GLY A 291 48.42 19.98 -32.06
CA GLY A 291 48.01 19.74 -33.44
C GLY A 291 46.58 20.25 -33.63
N PRO A 292 46.27 21.05 -34.67
CA PRO A 292 44.93 21.58 -34.88
C PRO A 292 44.08 20.52 -35.60
N GLY A 293 43.52 19.60 -34.82
CA GLY A 293 42.54 18.61 -35.29
C GLY A 293 41.20 18.87 -34.66
N ARG A 294 40.20 19.21 -35.48
CA ARG A 294 38.78 19.35 -35.09
C ARG A 294 38.29 18.13 -34.30
N GLU A 295 38.23 18.23 -32.98
CA GLU A 295 37.45 17.34 -32.13
C GLU A 295 36.50 18.17 -31.27
N SER A 296 35.25 18.26 -31.70
CA SER A 296 34.15 18.70 -30.86
C SER A 296 33.82 17.58 -29.85
N SER A 297 34.68 17.44 -28.83
CA SER A 297 34.43 16.52 -27.72
C SER A 297 33.18 17.01 -26.98
N ARG A 298 32.02 16.41 -27.31
CA ARG A 298 30.78 16.55 -26.53
C ARG A 298 31.06 16.03 -25.13
N LYS A 299 31.32 16.95 -24.19
CA LYS A 299 31.46 16.66 -22.77
C LYS A 299 30.27 15.80 -22.31
N PRO A 300 30.51 14.74 -21.51
CA PRO A 300 29.44 13.85 -21.06
C PRO A 300 28.38 14.64 -20.30
N ARG A 301 27.13 14.49 -20.74
CA ARG A 301 25.91 15.08 -20.17
C ARG A 301 25.68 14.54 -18.75
N MET A 302 26.36 15.10 -17.76
CA MET A 302 26.18 14.84 -16.32
C MET A 302 24.75 15.09 -15.81
N SER A 303 23.89 15.74 -16.60
CA SER A 303 22.57 16.20 -16.14
C SER A 303 21.62 15.09 -15.72
N THR A 304 21.68 13.89 -16.30
CA THR A 304 20.68 12.83 -15.99
C THR A 304 20.95 12.07 -14.71
N VAL A 305 22.23 11.81 -14.41
CA VAL A 305 22.61 11.18 -13.14
C VAL A 305 22.25 12.11 -11.99
N VAL A 306 22.46 13.41 -12.17
CA VAL A 306 22.07 14.43 -11.19
C VAL A 306 20.55 14.46 -10.97
N ILE A 307 19.73 14.33 -12.02
CA ILE A 307 18.26 14.21 -11.87
C ILE A 307 17.89 12.99 -11.04
N PHE A 308 18.45 11.81 -11.36
CA PHE A 308 18.16 10.59 -10.61
C PHE A 308 18.57 10.73 -9.14
N ALA A 309 19.76 11.27 -8.88
CA ALA A 309 20.25 11.49 -7.53
C ALA A 309 19.35 12.45 -6.74
N LEU A 310 18.93 13.57 -7.35
CA LEU A 310 18.02 14.54 -6.73
C LEU A 310 16.63 13.95 -6.46
N LEU A 311 16.05 13.23 -7.43
CA LEU A 311 14.75 12.58 -7.25
C LEU A 311 14.82 11.52 -6.15
N PHE A 312 15.84 10.64 -6.17
CA PHE A 312 16.01 9.63 -5.13
C PHE A 312 16.23 10.25 -3.75
N ALA A 313 17.07 11.28 -3.64
CA ALA A 313 17.33 11.95 -2.36
C ALA A 313 16.08 12.64 -1.82
N ALA A 314 15.35 13.40 -2.65
CA ALA A 314 14.12 14.06 -2.25
C ALA A 314 13.07 13.07 -1.76
N LEU A 315 12.96 11.94 -2.46
CA LEU A 315 12.00 10.89 -2.15
C LEU A 315 12.34 10.15 -0.88
N TYR A 316 13.61 9.80 -0.68
CA TYR A 316 14.09 9.20 0.57
C TYR A 316 13.77 10.09 1.77
N VAL A 317 13.99 11.41 1.65
CA VAL A 317 13.68 12.38 2.70
C VAL A 317 12.16 12.47 2.93
N LEU A 318 11.36 12.53 1.87
CA LEU A 318 9.90 12.57 1.98
C LEU A 318 9.33 11.32 2.64
N THR A 319 9.80 10.13 2.25
CA THR A 319 9.40 8.88 2.88
C THR A 319 9.77 8.88 4.36
N GLY A 320 10.97 9.36 4.73
CA GLY A 320 11.35 9.55 6.13
C GLY A 320 10.37 10.45 6.90
N PHE A 321 9.99 11.60 6.32
CA PHE A 321 9.01 12.50 6.96
C PHE A 321 7.61 11.90 7.10
N VAL A 322 7.20 11.06 6.16
CA VAL A 322 5.92 10.34 6.22
C VAL A 322 5.94 9.26 7.30
N VAL A 323 7.04 8.50 7.39
CA VAL A 323 7.23 7.49 8.43
C VAL A 323 7.28 8.13 9.82
N ASP A 324 7.91 9.30 9.94
CA ASP A 324 7.94 10.10 11.17
C ASP A 324 6.58 10.77 11.50
N GLY A 325 5.56 10.63 10.63
CA GLY A 325 4.25 11.26 10.82
C GLY A 325 4.24 12.79 10.68
N ARG A 326 5.33 13.39 10.19
CA ARG A 326 5.42 14.85 9.96
C ARG A 326 4.63 15.30 8.74
N VAL A 327 4.44 14.39 7.79
CA VAL A 327 3.72 14.63 6.54
C VAL A 327 2.60 13.60 6.40
N SER A 328 1.39 14.07 6.10
CA SER A 328 0.26 13.18 5.79
C SER A 328 0.53 12.37 4.52
N GLN A 329 0.24 11.07 4.57
CA GLN A 329 0.40 10.11 3.48
C GLN A 329 -0.48 10.43 2.26
N ASP A 330 -1.59 11.14 2.49
CA ASP A 330 -2.55 11.55 1.46
C ASP A 330 -2.18 12.87 0.77
N ASN A 331 -1.10 13.52 1.20
CA ASN A 331 -0.76 14.85 0.70
C ASN A 331 -0.01 14.79 -0.64
N MET A 332 -0.78 14.55 -1.71
CA MET A 332 -0.29 14.52 -3.09
C MET A 332 0.43 15.81 -3.50
N TRP A 333 0.04 16.96 -2.95
CA TRP A 333 0.62 18.26 -3.29
C TRP A 333 2.09 18.37 -2.91
N ILE A 334 2.54 17.70 -1.85
CA ILE A 334 3.95 17.67 -1.46
C ILE A 334 4.77 16.92 -2.51
N CYS A 335 4.27 15.79 -3.02
CA CYS A 335 4.93 15.05 -4.09
C CYS A 335 5.03 15.91 -5.36
N ILE A 336 3.94 16.58 -5.74
CA ILE A 336 3.92 17.50 -6.90
C ILE A 336 4.91 18.65 -6.68
N GLY A 337 4.92 19.27 -5.50
CA GLY A 337 5.85 20.36 -5.17
C GLY A 337 7.31 19.93 -5.31
N CYS A 338 7.66 18.74 -4.81
CA CYS A 338 9.02 18.19 -4.95
C CYS A 338 9.37 17.89 -6.41
N PHE A 339 8.42 17.39 -7.22
CA PHE A 339 8.64 17.23 -8.66
C PHE A 339 8.88 18.54 -9.38
N LEU A 340 8.09 19.58 -9.07
CA LEU A 340 8.23 20.90 -9.66
C LEU A 340 9.60 21.52 -9.29
N ALA A 341 10.05 21.35 -8.05
CA ALA A 341 11.36 21.81 -7.60
C ALA A 341 12.51 21.05 -8.29
N ALA A 342 12.40 19.72 -8.43
CA ALA A 342 13.38 18.91 -9.14
C ALA A 342 13.42 19.26 -10.64
N ALA A 343 12.26 19.48 -11.27
CA ALA A 343 12.13 19.88 -12.67
C ALA A 343 12.75 21.26 -12.90
N ALA A 344 12.44 22.24 -12.05
CA ALA A 344 13.02 23.59 -12.13
C ALA A 344 14.55 23.54 -11.99
N SER A 345 15.06 22.80 -11.00
CA SER A 345 16.50 22.61 -10.80
C SER A 345 17.16 22.00 -12.03
N TYR A 346 16.56 20.95 -12.60
CA TYR A 346 17.04 20.33 -13.82
C TYR A 346 17.07 21.28 -15.02
N PHE A 347 16.00 22.07 -15.21
CA PHE A 347 15.91 23.04 -16.29
C PHE A 347 16.89 24.20 -16.15
N VAL A 348 17.17 24.64 -14.91
CA VAL A 348 18.21 25.64 -14.64
C VAL A 348 19.59 25.12 -15.01
N MET A 349 19.88 23.84 -14.75
CA MET A 349 21.17 23.21 -15.07
C MET A 349 21.34 22.84 -16.56
N ALA A 350 20.29 22.91 -17.38
CA ALA A 350 20.37 22.54 -18.79
C ALA A 350 20.97 23.67 -19.62
N ASP A 351 22.09 23.47 -20.31
CA ASP A 351 22.72 24.55 -21.11
C ASP A 351 21.75 25.18 -22.12
N ARG A 352 20.95 24.36 -22.81
CA ARG A 352 19.91 24.81 -23.74
C ARG A 352 18.56 24.22 -23.37
N LEU A 353 17.59 25.08 -23.15
CA LEU A 353 16.23 24.65 -22.78
C LEU A 353 15.41 24.36 -24.04
N THR A 354 15.23 23.08 -24.36
CA THR A 354 14.37 22.64 -25.47
C THR A 354 13.20 21.81 -24.95
N PHE A 355 12.12 21.72 -25.72
CA PHE A 355 10.95 20.88 -25.39
C PHE A 355 11.33 19.43 -25.04
N TRP A 356 12.38 18.90 -25.66
CA TRP A 356 12.93 17.57 -25.38
C TRP A 356 13.44 17.39 -23.95
N HIS A 357 13.83 18.46 -23.27
CA HIS A 357 14.26 18.38 -21.86
C HIS A 357 13.08 18.07 -20.94
N ALA A 358 11.91 18.68 -21.19
CA ALA A 358 10.70 18.37 -20.44
C ALA A 358 10.27 16.90 -20.66
N GLY A 359 10.24 16.44 -21.92
CA GLY A 359 9.97 15.04 -22.25
C GLY A 359 10.94 14.07 -21.57
N ARG A 360 12.24 14.37 -21.58
CA ARG A 360 13.26 13.55 -20.91
C ARG A 360 13.06 13.51 -19.41
N PHE A 361 12.81 14.65 -18.75
CA PHE A 361 12.58 14.68 -17.31
C PHE A 361 11.34 13.86 -16.95
N MET A 362 10.26 13.98 -17.72
CA MET A 362 9.02 13.21 -17.51
C MET A 362 9.27 11.70 -17.55
N ILE A 363 9.96 11.20 -18.60
CA ILE A 363 10.31 9.79 -18.73
C ILE A 363 11.24 9.35 -17.59
N THR A 364 12.24 10.16 -17.27
CA THR A 364 13.23 9.85 -16.22
C THR A 364 12.56 9.78 -14.84
N ALA A 365 11.67 10.73 -14.54
CA ALA A 365 10.90 10.75 -13.31
C ALA A 365 9.97 9.54 -13.22
N PHE A 366 9.26 9.21 -14.30
CA PHE A 366 8.39 8.03 -14.35
C PHE A 366 9.16 6.72 -14.11
N ILE A 367 10.28 6.52 -14.81
CA ILE A 367 11.14 5.34 -14.63
C ILE A 367 11.71 5.32 -13.20
N GLY A 368 12.16 6.46 -12.69
CA GLY A 368 12.67 6.58 -11.32
C GLY A 368 11.64 6.11 -10.28
N TRP A 369 10.38 6.50 -10.44
CA TRP A 369 9.30 6.08 -9.54
C TRP A 369 8.97 4.59 -9.64
N VAL A 370 8.91 4.05 -10.87
CA VAL A 370 8.69 2.61 -11.07
C VAL A 370 9.81 1.79 -10.44
N LEU A 371 11.07 2.22 -10.60
CA LEU A 371 12.24 1.55 -10.00
C LEU A 371 12.21 1.64 -8.47
N ILE A 372 11.83 2.78 -7.92
CA ILE A 372 11.71 2.96 -6.46
C ILE A 372 10.63 2.05 -5.89
N GLY A 373 9.47 1.95 -6.54
CA GLY A 373 8.43 1.01 -6.13
C GLY A 373 8.85 -0.45 -6.22
N ALA A 374 9.69 -0.80 -7.19
CA ALA A 374 10.23 -2.14 -7.32
C ALA A 374 11.26 -2.49 -6.23
N VAL A 375 11.99 -1.49 -5.70
CA VAL A 375 13.00 -1.66 -4.65
C VAL A 375 12.41 -1.46 -3.24
N MET A 376 11.29 -0.76 -3.12
CA MET A 376 10.60 -0.60 -1.84
C MET A 376 10.15 -1.98 -1.33
N PRO A 377 10.48 -2.35 -0.08
CA PRO A 377 10.10 -3.65 0.45
C PRO A 377 8.58 -3.83 0.38
N LEU A 378 8.11 -4.83 -0.37
CA LEU A 378 6.72 -5.30 -0.39
C LEU A 378 6.17 -5.66 1.01
N THR A 379 7.01 -5.65 2.03
CA THR A 379 6.70 -6.00 3.41
C THR A 379 6.05 -4.87 4.20
N ASP A 380 6.11 -3.62 3.74
CA ASP A 380 5.57 -2.48 4.49
C ASP A 380 4.17 -2.09 3.97
N THR A 381 3.16 -2.84 4.40
CA THR A 381 1.72 -2.51 4.17
C THR A 381 1.23 -1.33 5.01
N GLY A 382 2.16 -0.57 5.62
CA GLY A 382 1.91 0.63 6.39
C GLY A 382 2.02 1.91 5.57
N ALA A 383 2.43 2.98 6.25
CA ALA A 383 2.52 4.35 5.75
C ALA A 383 3.24 4.52 4.41
N GLY A 384 4.30 3.74 4.19
CA GLY A 384 5.14 3.81 2.99
C GLY A 384 4.41 3.38 1.72
N GLY A 385 3.60 2.32 1.79
CA GLY A 385 2.84 1.82 0.64
C GLY A 385 1.73 2.77 0.19
N GLU A 386 1.07 3.42 1.15
CA GLU A 386 0.04 4.44 0.88
C GLU A 386 0.66 5.68 0.23
N PHE A 387 1.77 6.19 0.79
CA PHE A 387 2.50 7.31 0.21
C PHE A 387 3.04 7.01 -1.19
N TYR A 388 3.54 5.80 -1.43
CA TYR A 388 3.99 5.38 -2.76
C TYR A 388 2.83 5.44 -3.78
N SER A 389 1.64 4.99 -3.40
CA SER A 389 0.44 5.07 -4.25
C SER A 389 0.07 6.52 -4.57
N THR A 390 0.09 7.40 -3.57
CA THR A 390 -0.12 8.85 -3.75
C THR A 390 0.90 9.46 -4.70
N ALA A 391 2.16 9.02 -4.60
CA ALA A 391 3.24 9.57 -5.40
C ALA A 391 3.25 9.05 -6.86
N ILE A 392 2.82 7.81 -7.12
CA ILE A 392 2.49 7.36 -8.48
C ILE A 392 1.38 8.26 -9.05
N GLY A 393 0.34 8.55 -8.26
CA GLY A 393 -0.73 9.47 -8.65
C GLY A 393 -0.18 10.84 -9.07
N ALA A 394 0.73 11.41 -8.29
CA ALA A 394 1.43 12.66 -8.65
C ALA A 394 2.27 12.53 -9.94
N THR A 395 2.89 11.37 -10.18
CA THR A 395 3.66 11.08 -11.39
C THR A 395 2.77 11.04 -12.63
N ILE A 396 1.54 10.53 -12.53
CA ILE A 396 0.57 10.54 -13.64
C ILE A 396 0.20 11.97 -14.04
N LEU A 397 0.28 12.93 -13.12
CA LEU A 397 0.01 14.36 -13.38
C LEU A 397 1.22 15.12 -13.95
N LEU A 398 2.42 14.52 -14.00
CA LEU A 398 3.62 15.16 -14.56
C LEU A 398 3.44 15.72 -15.99
N PRO A 399 2.78 15.03 -16.93
CA PRO A 399 2.58 15.57 -18.28
C PRO A 399 1.84 16.91 -18.30
N LEU A 400 1.07 17.22 -17.26
CA LEU A 400 0.35 18.49 -17.10
C LEU A 400 1.19 19.51 -16.31
N THR A 401 1.82 19.08 -15.21
CA THR A 401 2.47 20.00 -14.27
C THR A 401 3.87 20.41 -14.68
N ILE A 402 4.57 19.60 -15.48
CA ILE A 402 5.96 19.85 -15.89
C ILE A 402 6.15 21.12 -16.74
N TRP A 403 5.09 21.59 -17.40
CA TRP A 403 5.13 22.78 -18.24
C TRP A 403 5.27 24.06 -17.43
N LEU A 404 4.82 24.07 -16.16
CA LEU A 404 4.94 25.22 -15.28
C LEU A 404 6.42 25.58 -15.01
N PRO A 405 7.27 24.69 -14.48
CA PRO A 405 8.68 24.99 -14.24
C PRO A 405 9.44 25.17 -15.56
N PHE A 406 9.06 24.47 -16.62
CA PHE A 406 9.65 24.67 -17.94
C PHE A 406 9.42 26.10 -18.46
N GLY A 407 8.15 26.55 -18.48
CA GLY A 407 7.77 27.88 -18.94
C GLY A 407 8.37 28.98 -18.07
N MET A 408 8.40 28.78 -16.75
CA MET A 408 9.01 29.72 -15.80
C MET A 408 10.52 29.90 -16.06
N VAL A 409 11.28 28.80 -16.16
CA VAL A 409 12.73 28.87 -16.43
C VAL A 409 13.01 29.42 -17.82
N TRP A 410 12.21 29.03 -18.82
CA TRP A 410 12.32 29.57 -20.17
C TRP A 410 12.12 31.09 -20.19
N TRP A 411 11.08 31.58 -19.52
CA TRP A 411 10.78 33.01 -19.43
C TRP A 411 11.88 33.78 -18.70
N LEU A 412 12.37 33.28 -17.57
CA LEU A 412 13.48 33.89 -16.84
C LEU A 412 14.73 34.00 -17.72
N ARG A 413 15.12 32.93 -18.42
CA ARG A 413 16.28 32.96 -19.33
C ARG A 413 16.13 33.99 -20.44
N ARG A 414 14.91 34.16 -20.96
CA ARG A 414 14.59 35.17 -21.96
C ARG A 414 14.73 36.60 -21.40
N GLN A 415 14.27 36.84 -20.17
CA GLN A 415 14.39 38.16 -19.52
C GLN A 415 15.85 38.57 -19.24
N PHE A 416 16.73 37.59 -18.95
CA PHE A 416 18.13 37.85 -18.63
C PHE A 416 19.09 37.75 -19.83
N GLY A 417 18.59 37.67 -21.07
CA GLY A 417 19.45 37.60 -22.27
C GLY A 417 20.30 36.33 -22.37
N LEU A 418 20.00 35.29 -21.59
CA LEU A 418 20.81 34.06 -21.54
C LEU A 418 20.60 33.12 -22.75
N ASN A 419 19.74 33.49 -23.69
CA ASN A 419 19.41 32.69 -24.88
C ASN A 419 19.92 33.30 -26.20
N GLU A 420 20.67 34.42 -26.18
CA GLU A 420 20.93 35.24 -27.37
C GLU A 420 22.03 34.75 -28.32
N GLU A 421 22.61 33.56 -28.15
CA GLU A 421 23.74 33.14 -28.99
C GLU A 421 23.38 32.51 -30.36
N GLU A 422 22.11 32.30 -30.74
CA GLU A 422 21.84 31.45 -31.91
C GLU A 422 20.56 31.71 -32.73
N GLU A 423 20.18 32.98 -32.93
CA GLU A 423 19.42 33.34 -34.15
C GLU A 423 20.36 33.96 -35.17
N ALA A 424 21.29 33.15 -35.70
CA ALA A 424 21.88 33.46 -37.00
C ALA A 424 20.76 33.27 -38.03
N PRO A 425 20.38 34.31 -38.81
CA PRO A 425 19.35 34.17 -39.83
C PRO A 425 19.81 33.14 -40.87
N LEU A 426 18.94 32.16 -41.14
CA LEU A 426 19.10 31.18 -42.23
C LEU A 426 18.98 31.85 -43.60
#